data_AF-A0AA38WDD7-F1
#
_entry.id   AF-A0AA38WDD7-F1
#
_cell.length_a   1.000
_cell.length_b   1.000
_cell.length_c   1.000
_cell.angle_alpha   90.00
_cell.angle_beta   90.00
_cell.angle_gamma   90.00
#
_symmetry.space_group_name_H-M   'P 1'
#
loop_
_entity.id
_entity.type
_entity.pdbx_description
1 polymer ?
#
loop_
_entity_poly.entity_id
_entity_poly.type
_entity_poly.pdbx_seq_one_letter_code
_entity_poly.pdbx_strand_id
1 'polypeptide(L)'
;MDERSNPVQRPLKGRPPDLQFHLVSKCRYPLLSHSQLQSLSFNTMRIGRNVELAVRSISPGDTGGSSIQFDVPFPGDYDELLDQAKQATQVALKDGIQLMEIEFPTAGLDSVPGDGEGGIEMTGSMQLIREFCDLLIVPEKATRTRIVKMVDRVKEEDELFIVGYPYFNVNEMLVVEELYREAVAATARQMIIFNGELDRIRSGYYPSFFYPKLAELLTTLFPKMETVYYIHNFKGRSGGVLFRCYPGPWKVLRRLGSRYVCVHEQEDMPTLKEVALDILSKA
;
A
#
# COMPACT_ATOMS: atom_id res chain seq x y z
N MET A 1 -18.79 -53.66 48.74
CA MET A 1 -18.83 -54.38 47.45
C MET A 1 -19.55 -53.48 46.46
N ASP A 2 -18.78 -53.04 45.47
CA ASP A 2 -19.13 -52.44 44.18
C ASP A 2 -19.76 -51.04 44.11
N GLU A 3 -18.83 -50.08 44.01
CA GLU A 3 -18.91 -48.85 43.22
C GLU A 3 -19.41 -49.14 41.79
N ARG A 4 -20.42 -48.38 41.32
CA ARG A 4 -20.68 -48.23 39.88
C ARG A 4 -20.16 -46.87 39.41
N SER A 5 -19.09 -47.01 38.65
CA SER A 5 -18.34 -46.05 37.85
C SER A 5 -19.18 -45.13 36.99
N ASN A 6 -18.94 -43.83 37.14
CA ASN A 6 -19.25 -42.78 36.19
C ASN A 6 -18.07 -42.69 35.18
N PRO A 7 -18.27 -42.66 33.84
CA PRO A 7 -17.14 -42.62 32.92
C PRO A 7 -16.46 -41.24 32.95
N VAL A 8 -15.22 -41.24 33.43
CA VAL A 8 -14.26 -40.14 33.33
C VAL A 8 -13.93 -39.91 31.85
N GLN A 9 -14.38 -38.80 31.28
CA GLN A 9 -13.86 -38.29 30.01
C GLN A 9 -12.42 -37.79 30.23
N ARG A 10 -11.45 -38.49 29.65
CA ARG A 10 -10.06 -38.03 29.53
C ARG A 10 -10.01 -36.84 28.56
N PRO A 11 -9.21 -35.79 28.83
CA PRO A 11 -8.96 -34.75 27.84
C PRO A 11 -8.14 -35.31 26.69
N LEU A 12 -8.65 -35.18 25.46
CA LEU A 12 -7.87 -35.46 24.26
C LEU A 12 -6.79 -34.39 24.08
N LYS A 13 -5.59 -34.91 23.83
CA LYS A 13 -4.30 -34.24 23.71
C LYS A 13 -4.25 -33.37 22.44
N GLY A 14 -3.91 -32.10 22.61
CA GLY A 14 -3.17 -31.23 21.67
C GLY A 14 -3.66 -31.08 20.23
N ARG A 15 -4.35 -29.96 19.95
CA ARG A 15 -4.34 -29.32 18.62
C ARG A 15 -3.49 -28.04 18.75
N PRO A 16 -2.55 -27.73 17.83
CA PRO A 16 -1.73 -26.52 17.96
C PRO A 16 -2.62 -25.27 17.91
N PRO A 17 -2.25 -24.19 18.63
CA PRO A 17 -3.02 -22.95 18.62
C PRO A 17 -2.90 -22.26 17.26
N ASP A 18 -4.05 -21.91 16.68
CA ASP A 18 -4.19 -21.25 15.38
C ASP A 18 -3.65 -19.79 15.42
N LEU A 19 -2.76 -19.43 14.48
CA LEU A 19 -2.19 -18.08 14.25
C LEU A 19 -3.21 -17.12 13.56
N GLN A 20 -3.18 -15.81 13.85
CA GLN A 20 -4.19 -14.81 13.44
C GLN A 20 -3.56 -13.46 13.03
N PHE A 21 -4.19 -12.67 12.12
CA PHE A 21 -3.69 -11.38 11.57
C PHE A 21 -4.77 -10.27 11.42
N HIS A 22 -4.42 -8.95 11.37
CA HIS A 22 -5.35 -7.80 11.47
C HIS A 22 -5.09 -6.58 10.52
N LEU A 23 -6.17 -6.01 9.93
CA LEU A 23 -6.25 -4.75 9.12
C LEU A 23 -6.93 -3.63 9.92
N VAL A 24 -6.38 -2.41 9.98
CA VAL A 24 -6.96 -1.28 10.74
C VAL A 24 -7.40 -0.13 9.81
N SER A 25 -8.68 0.26 9.90
CA SER A 25 -9.18 1.55 9.39
C SER A 25 -10.39 2.01 10.22
N LYS A 26 -10.58 3.31 10.44
CA LYS A 26 -11.59 3.88 11.33
C LYS A 26 -12.68 4.61 10.53
N CYS A 27 -13.62 3.88 9.92
CA CYS A 27 -14.83 4.49 9.37
C CYS A 27 -16.09 4.03 10.11
N ARG A 28 -16.87 5.00 10.58
CA ARG A 28 -18.01 4.83 11.47
C ARG A 28 -19.32 4.99 10.70
N TYR A 29 -19.66 4.09 9.76
CA TYR A 29 -20.98 4.05 9.11
C TYR A 29 -21.41 2.61 8.76
N PRO A 30 -22.73 2.30 8.77
CA PRO A 30 -23.22 0.92 8.76
C PRO A 30 -22.97 0.24 7.42
N LEU A 31 -22.34 -0.94 7.48
CA LEU A 31 -22.22 -1.86 6.36
C LEU A 31 -23.63 -2.22 5.85
N LEU A 32 -23.93 -1.92 4.59
CA LEU A 32 -25.15 -2.39 3.94
C LEU A 32 -25.14 -3.93 3.88
N SER A 33 -26.29 -4.54 4.17
CA SER A 33 -26.42 -5.99 4.24
C SER A 33 -26.30 -6.66 2.88
N HIS A 34 -25.78 -7.90 2.90
CA HIS A 34 -25.54 -8.80 1.75
C HIS A 34 -26.69 -8.92 0.74
N SER A 35 -27.94 -8.63 1.13
CA SER A 35 -29.13 -8.71 0.27
C SER A 35 -29.23 -7.62 -0.80
N GLN A 36 -28.50 -6.50 -0.68
CA GLN A 36 -28.57 -5.41 -1.67
C GLN A 36 -27.54 -5.52 -2.80
N LEU A 37 -26.59 -6.45 -2.72
CA LEU A 37 -25.55 -6.66 -3.74
C LEU A 37 -25.99 -7.55 -4.92
N GLN A 38 -27.17 -8.17 -4.85
CA GLN A 38 -27.63 -9.12 -5.87
C GLN A 38 -28.30 -8.48 -7.10
N SER A 39 -28.52 -7.16 -7.16
CA SER A 39 -29.25 -6.53 -8.27
C SER A 39 -28.39 -5.90 -9.37
N LEU A 40 -27.05 -5.92 -9.28
CA LEU A 40 -26.20 -5.45 -10.36
C LEU A 40 -25.76 -6.64 -11.23
N SER A 41 -26.63 -6.96 -12.19
CA SER A 41 -26.41 -7.96 -13.23
C SER A 41 -25.19 -7.60 -14.09
N PHE A 42 -24.18 -8.46 -14.09
CA PHE A 42 -23.01 -8.37 -14.97
C PHE A 42 -23.33 -8.97 -16.34
N ASN A 43 -23.25 -8.16 -17.40
CA ASN A 43 -23.13 -8.68 -18.75
C ASN A 43 -21.71 -9.24 -18.94
N THR A 44 -21.62 -10.56 -19.10
CA THR A 44 -20.38 -11.26 -19.42
C THR A 44 -19.92 -10.91 -20.83
N MET A 45 -18.85 -10.14 -20.98
CA MET A 45 -18.17 -9.98 -22.26
C MET A 45 -17.00 -10.97 -22.33
N ARG A 46 -17.16 -12.03 -23.12
CA ARG A 46 -16.08 -12.95 -23.51
C ARG A 46 -15.22 -12.26 -24.57
N ILE A 47 -13.93 -12.10 -24.34
CA ILE A 47 -12.98 -11.76 -25.41
C ILE A 47 -11.78 -12.70 -25.33
N GLY A 48 -11.45 -13.25 -26.51
CA GLY A 48 -10.55 -14.36 -26.71
C GLY A 48 -9.07 -14.00 -26.61
N ARG A 49 -8.29 -15.03 -26.31
CA ARG A 49 -6.83 -15.05 -26.37
C ARG A 49 -6.35 -14.75 -27.79
N ASN A 50 -5.46 -13.78 -27.95
CA ASN A 50 -4.41 -13.82 -28.94
C ASN A 50 -3.25 -12.93 -28.47
N VAL A 51 -2.17 -13.57 -28.01
CA VAL A 51 -0.92 -12.90 -27.66
C VAL A 51 -0.04 -12.94 -28.90
N GLU A 52 0.08 -11.83 -29.61
CA GLU A 52 1.10 -11.65 -30.65
C GLU A 52 2.27 -10.88 -30.04
N LEU A 53 3.34 -11.62 -29.74
CA LEU A 53 4.55 -11.10 -29.11
C LEU A 53 5.46 -10.50 -30.18
N ALA A 54 5.49 -9.17 -30.29
CA ALA A 54 6.42 -8.46 -31.17
C ALA A 54 7.54 -7.82 -30.33
N VAL A 55 8.68 -8.53 -30.22
CA VAL A 55 9.93 -8.04 -29.61
C VAL A 55 10.96 -7.81 -30.73
N ARG A 56 11.44 -6.57 -30.91
CA ARG A 56 12.71 -6.18 -31.56
C ARG A 56 13.11 -4.81 -31.01
N SER A 57 14.36 -4.46 -30.66
CA SER A 57 15.69 -5.05 -30.89
C SER A 57 16.71 -4.44 -29.90
N ILE A 58 17.70 -5.21 -29.46
CA ILE A 58 18.87 -4.75 -28.69
C ILE A 58 20.11 -4.79 -29.60
N SER A 59 20.96 -3.77 -29.55
CA SER A 59 22.32 -3.78 -30.11
C SER A 59 23.34 -4.25 -29.06
N PRO A 60 24.41 -4.99 -29.44
CA PRO A 60 25.22 -5.76 -28.49
C PRO A 60 26.52 -5.07 -28.03
N GLY A 61 26.92 -5.36 -26.79
CA GLY A 61 28.20 -5.00 -26.13
C GLY A 61 27.93 -4.14 -24.89
N ASP A 62 28.28 -4.49 -23.66
CA ASP A 62 29.44 -5.23 -23.16
C ASP A 62 29.11 -5.96 -21.84
N THR A 63 29.91 -6.96 -21.50
CA THR A 63 29.67 -7.94 -20.42
C THR A 63 30.26 -7.46 -19.11
N GLY A 64 29.46 -7.28 -18.05
CA GLY A 64 30.00 -7.10 -16.69
C GLY A 64 29.07 -6.46 -15.67
N GLY A 65 28.39 -7.31 -14.88
CA GLY A 65 27.58 -6.90 -13.74
C GLY A 65 26.10 -7.22 -13.96
N SER A 66 25.62 -8.30 -13.32
CA SER A 66 24.19 -8.59 -13.19
C SER A 66 23.55 -7.55 -12.25
N SER A 67 23.39 -6.31 -12.70
CA SER A 67 22.36 -5.43 -12.19
C SER A 67 21.05 -5.90 -12.84
N ILE A 68 20.21 -6.59 -12.07
CA ILE A 68 18.84 -6.78 -12.51
C ILE A 68 18.24 -5.37 -12.54
N GLN A 69 18.19 -4.73 -13.70
CA GLN A 69 17.41 -3.51 -13.88
C GLN A 69 15.95 -3.90 -13.67
N PHE A 70 15.41 -3.59 -12.50
CA PHE A 70 13.98 -3.67 -12.22
C PHE A 70 13.28 -2.52 -12.95
N ASP A 71 13.20 -2.61 -14.27
CA ASP A 71 12.51 -1.61 -15.10
C ASP A 71 11.01 -1.94 -15.15
N VAL A 72 10.31 -1.60 -14.06
CA VAL A 72 8.86 -1.72 -13.98
C VAL A 72 8.22 -0.55 -14.74
N PRO A 73 7.34 -0.81 -15.74
CA PRO A 73 6.64 0.26 -16.47
C PRO A 73 5.50 0.86 -15.63
N PHE A 74 5.08 2.07 -16.00
CA PHE A 74 3.87 2.67 -15.41
C PHE A 74 2.64 1.79 -15.72
N PRO A 75 1.75 1.52 -14.75
CA PRO A 75 0.61 0.61 -14.95
C PRO A 75 -0.40 1.18 -15.95
N GLY A 76 -0.98 0.31 -16.77
CA GLY A 76 -2.04 0.67 -17.71
C GLY A 76 -3.42 0.79 -17.06
N ASP A 77 -3.66 0.05 -15.98
CA ASP A 77 -4.91 0.03 -15.22
C ASP A 77 -4.66 -0.33 -13.73
N TYR A 78 -5.74 -0.40 -12.94
CA TYR A 78 -5.64 -0.71 -11.51
C TYR A 78 -5.28 -2.18 -11.24
N ASP A 79 -5.61 -3.12 -12.14
CA ASP A 79 -5.24 -4.52 -11.96
C ASP A 79 -3.71 -4.67 -12.06
N GLU A 80 -3.10 -4.07 -13.09
CA GLU A 80 -1.65 -4.01 -13.23
C GLU A 80 -0.98 -3.27 -12.07
N LEU A 81 -1.56 -2.15 -11.62
CA LEU A 81 -1.07 -1.38 -10.47
C LEU A 81 -1.04 -2.26 -9.21
N LEU A 82 -2.14 -2.95 -8.91
CA LEU A 82 -2.26 -3.78 -7.71
C LEU A 82 -1.30 -4.98 -7.77
N ASP A 83 -1.11 -5.57 -8.95
CA ASP A 83 -0.13 -6.64 -9.15
C ASP A 83 1.32 -6.15 -8.96
N GLN A 84 1.66 -4.95 -9.45
CA GLN A 84 2.98 -4.35 -9.23
C GLN A 84 3.20 -4.04 -7.74
N ALA A 85 2.23 -3.39 -7.08
CA ALA A 85 2.29 -3.06 -5.66
C ALA A 85 2.43 -4.32 -4.79
N LYS A 86 1.71 -5.39 -5.13
CA LYS A 86 1.82 -6.69 -4.47
C LYS A 86 3.22 -7.27 -4.63
N GLN A 87 3.75 -7.31 -5.86
CA GLN A 87 5.08 -7.87 -6.12
C GLN A 87 6.16 -7.09 -5.37
N ALA A 88 6.13 -5.75 -5.44
CA ALA A 88 7.04 -4.88 -4.70
C ALA A 88 6.97 -5.15 -3.20
N THR A 89 5.76 -5.27 -2.65
CA THR A 89 5.51 -5.59 -1.24
C THR A 89 6.06 -6.96 -0.86
N GLN A 90 5.86 -7.99 -1.68
CA GLN A 90 6.39 -9.33 -1.40
C GLN A 90 7.91 -9.38 -1.40
N VAL A 91 8.57 -8.57 -2.24
CA VAL A 91 10.03 -8.45 -2.23
C VAL A 91 10.48 -7.70 -0.96
N ALA A 92 9.88 -6.54 -0.65
CA ALA A 92 10.19 -5.78 0.56
C ALA A 92 9.96 -6.59 1.86
N LEU A 93 8.88 -7.39 1.92
CA LEU A 93 8.61 -8.28 3.04
C LEU A 93 9.72 -9.33 3.22
N LYS A 94 10.23 -9.92 2.13
CA LYS A 94 11.33 -10.90 2.16
C LYS A 94 12.65 -10.27 2.54
N ASP A 95 12.87 -9.02 2.14
CA ASP A 95 14.06 -8.25 2.48
C ASP A 95 14.03 -7.73 3.93
N GLY A 96 12.97 -8.04 4.68
CA GLY A 96 12.84 -7.71 6.10
C GLY A 96 12.48 -6.25 6.36
N ILE A 97 11.96 -5.54 5.36
CA ILE A 97 11.47 -4.17 5.53
C ILE A 97 10.31 -4.18 6.53
N GLN A 98 10.47 -3.41 7.61
CA GLN A 98 9.55 -3.45 8.75
C GLN A 98 8.39 -2.48 8.59
N LEU A 99 8.64 -1.30 8.05
CA LEU A 99 7.65 -0.23 7.89
C LEU A 99 7.64 0.22 6.42
N MET A 100 6.49 0.08 5.78
CA MET A 100 6.32 0.28 4.36
C MET A 100 5.25 1.32 4.07
N GLU A 101 5.43 2.09 3.00
CA GLU A 101 4.43 2.99 2.43
C GLU A 101 4.00 2.51 1.04
N ILE A 102 2.69 2.57 0.80
CA ILE A 102 2.08 2.43 -0.51
C ILE A 102 1.16 3.64 -0.72
N GLU A 103 1.37 4.39 -1.80
CA GLU A 103 0.59 5.58 -2.13
C GLU A 103 0.27 5.57 -3.63
N PHE A 104 -0.99 5.74 -4.00
CA PHE A 104 -1.38 5.94 -5.40
C PHE A 104 -2.74 6.63 -5.52
N PRO A 105 -3.04 7.25 -6.68
CA PRO A 105 -4.31 7.92 -6.91
C PRO A 105 -5.48 6.93 -6.86
N THR A 106 -6.57 7.32 -6.19
CA THR A 106 -7.78 6.48 -6.02
C THR A 106 -8.95 6.92 -6.89
N ALA A 107 -8.87 8.11 -7.50
CA ALA A 107 -9.90 8.68 -8.37
C ALA A 107 -9.60 8.46 -9.88
N GLY A 108 -8.71 7.53 -10.21
CA GLY A 108 -8.21 7.24 -11.56
C GLY A 108 -6.69 7.39 -11.67
N LEU A 109 -6.03 6.57 -12.49
CA LEU A 109 -4.56 6.60 -12.64
C LEU A 109 -3.99 7.94 -13.11
N ASP A 110 -4.78 8.73 -13.82
CA ASP A 110 -4.42 10.08 -14.30
C ASP A 110 -4.87 11.20 -13.34
N SER A 111 -5.59 10.85 -12.26
CA SER A 111 -6.09 11.84 -11.30
C SER A 111 -4.94 12.42 -10.48
N VAL A 112 -5.03 13.70 -10.15
CA VAL A 112 -4.05 14.33 -9.25
C VAL A 112 -4.70 14.62 -7.90
N PRO A 113 -3.92 14.94 -6.86
CA PRO A 113 -4.48 15.28 -5.56
C PRO A 113 -5.57 16.37 -5.67
N GLY A 114 -6.76 16.06 -5.14
CA GLY A 114 -7.93 16.94 -5.14
C GLY A 114 -8.94 16.69 -6.27
N ASP A 115 -8.66 15.80 -7.23
CA ASP A 115 -9.62 15.49 -8.31
C ASP A 115 -10.84 14.68 -7.86
N GLY A 116 -10.76 13.95 -6.76
CA GLY A 116 -11.86 13.16 -6.22
C GLY A 116 -12.71 13.91 -5.19
N GLU A 117 -12.78 15.25 -5.25
CA GLU A 117 -13.70 16.04 -4.44
C GLU A 117 -15.14 15.50 -4.56
N GLY A 118 -15.70 15.00 -3.46
CA GLY A 118 -17.07 14.46 -3.41
C GLY A 118 -17.27 13.18 -2.61
N GLY A 119 -16.25 12.66 -1.92
CA GLY A 119 -16.40 11.53 -0.99
C GLY A 119 -16.37 10.13 -1.63
N ILE A 120 -16.09 10.04 -2.94
CA ILE A 120 -15.86 8.76 -3.62
C ILE A 120 -14.44 8.22 -3.42
N GLU A 121 -13.45 9.09 -3.15
CA GLU A 121 -12.06 8.71 -2.82
C GLU A 121 -12.01 7.73 -1.65
N MET A 122 -12.88 7.95 -0.66
CA MET A 122 -12.99 7.12 0.54
C MET A 122 -13.43 5.68 0.22
N THR A 123 -14.44 5.55 -0.64
CA THR A 123 -14.97 4.23 -1.03
C THR A 123 -14.01 3.52 -1.98
N GLY A 124 -13.44 4.25 -2.94
CA GLY A 124 -12.44 3.72 -3.87
C GLY A 124 -11.16 3.26 -3.18
N SER A 125 -10.61 4.07 -2.26
CA SER A 125 -9.42 3.70 -1.47
C SER A 125 -9.67 2.41 -0.67
N MET A 126 -10.81 2.29 0.00
CA MET A 126 -11.15 1.08 0.76
C MET A 126 -11.36 -0.15 -0.13
N GLN A 127 -11.91 0.01 -1.34
CA GLN A 127 -12.03 -1.08 -2.32
C GLN A 127 -10.64 -1.54 -2.80
N LEU A 128 -9.78 -0.62 -3.19
CA LEU A 128 -8.42 -0.92 -3.67
C LEU A 128 -7.55 -1.54 -2.57
N ILE A 129 -7.66 -1.06 -1.33
CA ILE A 129 -6.99 -1.69 -0.18
C ILE A 129 -7.47 -3.12 0.01
N ARG A 130 -8.77 -3.39 -0.15
CA ARG A 130 -9.32 -4.74 -0.01
C ARG A 130 -8.84 -5.66 -1.12
N GLU A 131 -8.89 -5.20 -2.37
CA GLU A 131 -8.39 -5.96 -3.52
C GLU A 131 -6.90 -6.26 -3.39
N PHE A 132 -6.10 -5.26 -2.99
CA PHE A 132 -4.69 -5.47 -2.63
C PHE A 132 -4.51 -6.55 -1.56
N CYS A 133 -5.30 -6.48 -0.47
CA CYS A 133 -5.24 -7.47 0.60
C CYS A 133 -5.60 -8.87 0.09
N ASP A 134 -6.63 -9.00 -0.75
CA ASP A 134 -7.07 -10.27 -1.33
C ASP A 134 -6.01 -10.88 -2.26
N LEU A 135 -5.21 -10.04 -2.92
CA LEU A 135 -4.08 -10.46 -3.77
C LEU A 135 -2.82 -10.83 -2.97
N LEU A 136 -2.52 -10.08 -1.91
CA LEU A 136 -1.32 -10.23 -1.10
C LEU A 136 -1.46 -11.39 -0.09
N ILE A 137 -2.63 -11.51 0.52
CA ILE A 137 -2.90 -12.43 1.63
C ILE A 137 -3.60 -13.67 1.07
N VAL A 138 -2.93 -14.83 1.15
CA VAL A 138 -3.56 -16.11 0.80
C VAL A 138 -4.84 -16.26 1.63
N PRO A 139 -5.99 -16.68 1.05
CA PRO A 139 -7.28 -16.73 1.75
C PRO A 139 -7.27 -17.48 3.08
N GLU A 140 -6.42 -18.50 3.20
CA GLU A 140 -6.21 -19.27 4.44
C GLU A 140 -5.59 -18.43 5.58
N LYS A 141 -4.83 -17.38 5.23
CA LYS A 141 -4.27 -16.37 6.13
C LYS A 141 -5.18 -15.15 6.34
N ALA A 142 -6.22 -14.96 5.51
CA ALA A 142 -7.03 -13.74 5.44
C ALA A 142 -8.27 -13.71 6.36
N THR A 143 -8.41 -14.66 7.29
CA THR A 143 -9.72 -15.02 7.88
C THR A 143 -10.37 -13.96 8.79
N ARG A 144 -9.74 -12.81 9.13
CA ARG A 144 -10.34 -11.81 10.05
C ARG A 144 -9.92 -10.35 9.82
N THR A 145 -10.58 -9.66 8.89
CA THR A 145 -10.58 -8.19 8.80
C THR A 145 -11.36 -7.56 9.96
N ARG A 146 -10.78 -6.66 10.77
CA ARG A 146 -11.47 -5.99 11.89
C ARG A 146 -11.03 -4.53 12.05
N ILE A 147 -11.99 -3.60 12.11
CA ILE A 147 -11.75 -2.21 12.53
C ILE A 147 -11.40 -2.17 14.04
N VAL A 148 -10.23 -1.64 14.41
CA VAL A 148 -9.67 -1.71 15.78
C VAL A 148 -9.44 -0.32 16.41
N LYS A 149 -9.73 -0.21 17.71
CA LYS A 149 -9.13 0.77 18.63
C LYS A 149 -7.91 0.07 19.27
N MET A 150 -6.71 0.62 19.08
CA MET A 150 -5.43 -0.08 19.28
C MET A 150 -5.23 -0.73 20.64
N VAL A 151 -5.67 -0.07 21.72
CA VAL A 151 -5.36 -0.47 23.10
C VAL A 151 -5.92 -1.84 23.54
N ASP A 152 -6.88 -2.43 22.80
CA ASP A 152 -7.58 -3.64 23.28
C ASP A 152 -7.50 -4.87 22.36
N ARG A 153 -6.85 -4.80 21.18
CA ARG A 153 -7.03 -5.86 20.16
C ARG A 153 -5.81 -6.28 19.34
N VAL A 154 -4.61 -5.76 19.61
CA VAL A 154 -3.38 -6.34 19.05
C VAL A 154 -3.12 -7.68 19.74
N LYS A 155 -2.96 -8.74 18.96
CA LYS A 155 -2.70 -10.07 19.50
C LYS A 155 -1.23 -10.45 19.34
N GLU A 156 -0.78 -11.40 20.14
CA GLU A 156 0.60 -11.86 20.07
C GLU A 156 0.91 -12.56 18.75
N GLU A 157 -0.08 -13.26 18.20
CA GLU A 157 0.03 -13.98 16.94
C GLU A 157 0.02 -13.12 15.67
N ASP A 158 -0.17 -11.80 15.79
CA ASP A 158 -0.17 -10.89 14.64
C ASP A 158 1.24 -10.73 14.06
N GLU A 159 1.41 -10.85 12.73
CA GLU A 159 2.69 -10.69 12.01
C GLU A 159 2.71 -9.46 11.09
N LEU A 160 1.57 -9.10 10.49
CA LEU A 160 1.46 -7.99 9.54
C LEU A 160 0.29 -7.07 9.91
N PHE A 161 0.59 -5.77 9.99
CA PHE A 161 -0.39 -4.70 10.17
C PHE A 161 -0.56 -3.94 8.86
N ILE A 162 -1.80 -3.80 8.39
CA ILE A 162 -2.12 -2.91 7.27
C ILE A 162 -2.95 -1.76 7.82
N VAL A 163 -2.52 -0.54 7.55
CA VAL A 163 -3.13 0.70 8.00
C VAL A 163 -3.59 1.47 6.78
N GLY A 164 -4.90 1.51 6.57
CA GLY A 164 -5.50 2.22 5.44
C GLY A 164 -6.06 3.57 5.84
N TYR A 165 -5.65 4.63 5.14
CA TYR A 165 -6.19 5.98 5.30
C TYR A 165 -7.23 6.27 4.20
N PRO A 166 -8.53 6.30 4.55
CA PRO A 166 -9.55 6.79 3.63
C PRO A 166 -9.47 8.32 3.42
N TYR A 167 -8.81 9.03 4.34
CA TYR A 167 -8.58 10.47 4.34
C TYR A 167 -7.47 10.81 5.34
N PHE A 168 -6.67 11.83 5.06
CA PHE A 168 -5.63 12.26 6.00
C PHE A 168 -6.19 12.80 7.31
N ASN A 169 -5.89 12.13 8.43
CA ASN A 169 -6.23 12.61 9.77
C ASN A 169 -5.00 12.63 10.67
N VAL A 170 -4.61 13.84 11.09
CA VAL A 170 -3.50 14.10 12.02
C VAL A 170 -3.54 13.20 13.26
N ASN A 171 -4.72 13.06 13.87
CA ASN A 171 -4.86 12.26 15.10
C ASN A 171 -4.68 10.77 14.83
N GLU A 172 -5.03 10.30 13.63
CA GLU A 172 -4.86 8.90 13.25
C GLU A 172 -3.40 8.57 12.98
N MET A 173 -2.65 9.51 12.38
CA MET A 173 -1.20 9.38 12.23
C MET A 173 -0.47 9.20 13.57
N LEU A 174 -0.89 9.91 14.62
CA LEU A 174 -0.32 9.72 15.95
C LEU A 174 -0.63 8.35 16.56
N VAL A 175 -1.83 7.81 16.32
CA VAL A 175 -2.19 6.45 16.75
C VAL A 175 -1.39 5.39 16.01
N VAL A 176 -1.01 5.67 14.76
CA VAL A 176 -0.19 4.77 13.95
C VAL A 176 1.27 4.78 14.40
N GLU A 177 1.81 5.93 14.80
CA GLU A 177 3.12 5.99 15.48
C GLU A 177 3.11 5.17 16.78
N GLU A 178 2.07 5.32 17.60
CA GLU A 178 1.91 4.57 18.85
C GLU A 178 1.84 3.05 18.58
N LEU A 179 1.04 2.62 17.60
CA LEU A 179 0.99 1.22 17.18
C LEU A 179 2.37 0.72 16.72
N TYR A 180 3.06 1.49 15.88
CA TYR A 180 4.38 1.11 15.39
C TYR A 180 5.34 0.92 16.57
N ARG A 181 5.37 1.87 17.52
CA ARG A 181 6.24 1.80 18.68
C ARG A 181 5.94 0.60 19.57
N GLU A 182 4.66 0.30 19.82
CA GLU A 182 4.26 -0.71 20.80
C GLU A 182 4.21 -2.13 20.23
N ALA A 183 3.76 -2.29 18.98
CA ALA A 183 3.54 -3.61 18.40
C ALA A 183 4.63 -4.04 17.42
N VAL A 184 5.33 -3.10 16.79
CA VAL A 184 6.18 -3.38 15.60
C VAL A 184 7.66 -3.14 15.88
N ALA A 185 8.04 -1.96 16.37
CA ALA A 185 9.44 -1.50 16.42
C ALA A 185 10.42 -2.46 17.13
N ALA A 186 9.98 -3.14 18.18
CA ALA A 186 10.79 -4.09 18.96
C ALA A 186 10.57 -5.56 18.58
N THR A 187 9.87 -5.85 17.48
CA THR A 187 9.49 -7.19 17.06
C THR A 187 9.90 -7.48 15.61
N ALA A 188 9.67 -8.70 15.13
CA ALA A 188 9.82 -9.04 13.72
C ALA A 188 8.57 -8.72 12.88
N ARG A 189 7.52 -8.14 13.49
CA ARG A 189 6.27 -7.81 12.81
C ARG A 189 6.50 -6.69 11.81
N GLN A 190 5.65 -6.62 10.79
CA GLN A 190 5.75 -5.64 9.71
C GLN A 190 4.49 -4.78 9.64
N MET A 191 4.60 -3.56 9.12
CA MET A 191 3.51 -2.61 8.97
C MET A 191 3.53 -1.99 7.57
N ILE A 192 2.35 -1.91 6.94
CA ILE A 192 2.14 -1.22 5.67
C ILE A 192 1.15 -0.07 5.91
N ILE A 193 1.56 1.14 5.57
CA ILE A 193 0.70 2.32 5.54
C ILE A 193 0.25 2.55 4.10
N PHE A 194 -1.05 2.67 3.90
CA PHE A 194 -1.67 2.71 2.59
C PHE A 194 -2.46 4.01 2.40
N ASN A 195 -2.16 4.73 1.31
CA ASN A 195 -2.77 6.01 0.93
C ASN A 195 -2.81 7.03 2.07
N GLY A 196 -1.67 7.17 2.75
CA GLY A 196 -1.53 7.94 3.97
C GLY A 196 -1.47 9.45 3.76
N GLU A 197 -1.40 9.96 2.53
CA GLU A 197 -1.19 11.40 2.20
C GLU A 197 -0.01 12.01 2.99
N LEU A 198 1.03 11.22 3.22
CA LEU A 198 2.14 11.57 4.10
C LEU A 198 2.95 12.78 3.60
N ASP A 199 2.85 13.09 2.30
CA ASP A 199 3.48 14.26 1.69
C ASP A 199 3.00 15.59 2.27
N ARG A 200 1.79 15.66 2.85
CA ARG A 200 1.36 16.85 3.61
C ARG A 200 2.29 17.10 4.80
N ILE A 201 2.69 16.04 5.50
CA ILE A 201 3.62 16.15 6.61
C ILE A 201 5.03 16.46 6.07
N ARG A 202 5.50 15.72 5.05
CA ARG A 202 6.84 15.92 4.44
C ARG A 202 7.07 17.33 3.89
N SER A 203 6.03 17.93 3.29
CA SER A 203 6.09 19.27 2.69
C SER A 203 5.99 20.41 3.70
N GLY A 204 5.73 20.11 4.98
CA GLY A 204 5.54 21.13 6.00
C GLY A 204 4.18 21.83 5.93
N TYR A 205 3.16 21.20 5.32
CA TYR A 205 1.78 21.72 5.30
C TYR A 205 1.24 21.98 6.72
N TYR A 206 1.68 21.18 7.70
CA TYR A 206 1.38 21.36 9.12
C TYR A 206 2.54 22.09 9.83
N PRO A 207 2.40 23.38 10.18
CA PRO A 207 3.48 24.12 10.82
C PRO A 207 3.83 23.53 12.19
N SER A 208 5.13 23.31 12.44
CA SER A 208 5.63 22.64 13.64
C SER A 208 5.23 23.33 14.95
N PHE A 209 5.08 24.66 14.97
CA PHE A 209 4.62 25.39 16.15
C PHE A 209 3.21 24.99 16.60
N PHE A 210 2.32 24.67 15.65
CA PHE A 210 0.94 24.25 15.95
C PHE A 210 0.80 22.73 16.04
N TYR A 211 1.67 21.97 15.36
CA TYR A 211 1.62 20.51 15.28
C TYR A 211 2.98 19.87 15.63
N PRO A 212 3.52 20.09 16.85
CA PRO A 212 4.86 19.63 17.22
C PRO A 212 4.98 18.10 17.15
N LYS A 213 3.94 17.36 17.53
CA LYS A 213 3.91 15.89 17.45
C LYS A 213 3.99 15.37 16.01
N LEU A 214 3.42 16.08 15.03
CA LEU A 214 3.57 15.70 13.63
C LEU A 214 4.96 16.01 13.10
N ALA A 215 5.51 17.16 13.49
CA ALA A 215 6.87 17.53 13.11
C ALA A 215 7.89 16.51 13.63
N GLU A 216 7.64 15.93 14.82
CA GLU A 216 8.45 14.85 15.39
C GLU A 216 8.44 13.58 14.53
N LEU A 217 7.34 13.27 13.82
CA LEU A 217 7.28 12.08 12.95
C LEU A 217 8.31 12.10 11.82
N LEU A 218 8.68 13.31 11.35
CA LEU A 218 9.71 13.49 10.31
C LEU A 218 11.07 12.98 10.75
N THR A 219 11.35 12.91 12.06
CA THR A 219 12.62 12.43 12.61
C THR A 219 12.50 11.07 13.29
N THR A 220 11.31 10.65 13.71
CA THR A 220 11.13 9.41 14.50
C THR A 220 10.55 8.23 13.72
N LEU A 221 9.59 8.48 12.82
CA LEU A 221 8.85 7.43 12.11
C LEU A 221 9.22 7.38 10.63
N PHE A 222 9.22 8.52 9.95
CA PHE A 222 9.41 8.59 8.49
C PHE A 222 10.78 8.08 8.03
N PRO A 223 11.90 8.35 8.74
CA PRO A 223 13.21 7.80 8.34
C PRO A 223 13.32 6.27 8.43
N LYS A 224 12.36 5.59 9.07
CA LYS A 224 12.32 4.12 9.20
C LYS A 224 11.44 3.47 8.13
N MET A 225 10.74 4.28 7.34
CA MET A 225 9.76 3.83 6.37
C MET A 225 10.40 3.71 4.99
N GLU A 226 10.15 2.60 4.32
CA GLU A 226 10.52 2.40 2.92
C GLU A 226 9.28 2.57 2.04
N THR A 227 9.37 3.41 1.00
CA THR A 227 8.29 3.57 0.03
C THR A 227 8.34 2.44 -0.99
N VAL A 228 7.44 1.49 -0.85
CA VAL A 228 7.42 0.25 -1.64
C VAL A 228 6.75 0.45 -2.99
N TYR A 229 5.69 1.25 -3.04
CA TYR A 229 4.99 1.58 -4.28
C TYR A 229 4.41 2.98 -4.19
N TYR A 230 4.66 3.82 -5.20
CA TYR A 230 4.28 5.23 -5.16
C TYR A 230 3.91 5.75 -6.54
N ILE A 231 2.77 6.42 -6.64
CA ILE A 231 2.36 7.21 -7.82
C ILE A 231 1.87 8.58 -7.35
N HIS A 232 2.50 9.64 -7.84
CA HIS A 232 2.02 11.01 -7.68
C HIS A 232 2.01 11.76 -9.00
N ASN A 233 0.83 12.21 -9.40
CA ASN A 233 0.63 12.91 -10.66
C ASN A 233 0.74 14.43 -10.49
N PHE A 234 1.48 15.07 -11.38
CA PHE A 234 1.65 16.52 -11.46
C PHE A 234 0.81 17.08 -12.61
N LYS A 235 0.01 18.13 -12.35
CA LYS A 235 -0.71 18.88 -13.38
C LYS A 235 0.12 20.00 -13.97
N GLY A 236 -0.38 20.52 -15.10
CA GLY A 236 0.09 21.74 -15.73
C GLY A 236 0.79 21.49 -17.06
N ARG A 237 1.36 22.56 -17.63
CA ARG A 237 2.05 22.54 -18.92
C ARG A 237 3.22 21.54 -18.94
N SER A 238 3.85 21.36 -17.78
CA SER A 238 4.94 20.41 -17.54
C SER A 238 4.48 19.26 -16.63
N GLY A 239 3.24 18.79 -16.79
CA GLY A 239 2.73 17.66 -16.02
C GLY A 239 3.55 16.38 -16.22
N GLY A 240 3.45 15.47 -15.26
CA GLY A 240 4.24 14.23 -15.22
C GLY A 240 3.87 13.40 -14.00
N VAL A 241 4.66 12.37 -13.72
CA VAL A 241 4.40 11.42 -12.64
C VAL A 241 5.68 11.14 -11.88
N LEU A 242 5.66 11.22 -10.55
CA LEU A 242 6.67 10.62 -9.70
C LEU A 242 6.22 9.18 -9.41
N PHE A 243 7.07 8.21 -9.78
CA PHE A 243 6.77 6.79 -9.70
C PHE A 243 7.88 6.04 -8.95
N ARG A 244 7.49 5.10 -8.09
CA ARG A 244 8.40 4.15 -7.43
C ARG A 244 7.76 2.77 -7.41
N CYS A 245 8.54 1.75 -7.73
CA CYS A 245 8.19 0.35 -7.53
C CYS A 245 9.42 -0.39 -6.99
N TYR A 246 9.42 -0.73 -5.70
CA TYR A 246 10.53 -1.40 -5.04
C TYR A 246 10.86 -2.74 -5.71
N PRO A 247 12.16 -3.10 -5.86
CA PRO A 247 13.35 -2.40 -5.38
C PRO A 247 13.93 -1.37 -6.37
N GLY A 248 13.21 -1.07 -7.46
CA GLY A 248 13.67 -0.11 -8.46
C GLY A 248 13.69 1.33 -7.96
N PRO A 249 14.47 2.22 -8.60
CA PRO A 249 14.68 3.61 -8.17
C PRO A 249 13.42 4.48 -8.31
N TRP A 250 13.47 5.70 -7.77
CA TRP A 250 12.46 6.74 -8.04
C TRP A 250 12.60 7.23 -9.47
N LYS A 251 11.50 7.28 -10.20
CA LYS A 251 11.44 7.72 -11.60
C LYS A 251 10.51 8.91 -11.72
N VAL A 252 10.91 9.90 -12.50
CA VAL A 252 10.01 10.96 -12.97
C VAL A 252 9.67 10.65 -14.42
N LEU A 253 8.38 10.44 -14.68
CA LEU A 253 7.86 10.06 -15.97
C LEU A 253 7.09 11.22 -16.60
N ARG A 254 7.24 11.40 -17.91
CA ARG A 254 6.41 12.32 -18.71
C ARG A 254 5.51 11.53 -19.64
N ARG A 255 4.25 11.94 -19.70
CA ARG A 255 3.28 11.37 -20.64
C ARG A 255 3.42 11.99 -22.03
N LEU A 256 3.67 11.14 -23.03
CA LEU A 256 3.69 11.48 -24.45
C LEU A 256 2.59 10.67 -25.15
N GLY A 257 1.39 11.25 -25.25
CA GLY A 257 0.22 10.54 -25.75
C GLY A 257 -0.19 9.40 -24.82
N SER A 258 -0.11 8.16 -25.30
CA SER A 258 -0.40 6.95 -24.51
C SER A 258 0.82 6.32 -23.84
N ARG A 259 2.02 6.89 -24.02
CA ARG A 259 3.27 6.33 -23.49
C ARG A 259 3.84 7.19 -22.38
N TYR A 260 4.53 6.56 -21.45
CA TYR A 260 5.35 7.23 -20.44
C TYR A 260 6.82 7.11 -20.81
N VAL A 261 7.57 8.21 -20.68
CA VAL A 261 9.02 8.26 -20.87
C VAL A 261 9.65 8.71 -19.56
N CYS A 262 10.63 7.95 -19.08
CA CYS A 262 11.42 8.34 -17.92
C CYS A 262 12.33 9.53 -18.30
N VAL A 263 12.21 10.64 -17.58
CA VAL A 263 13.01 11.85 -17.80
C VAL A 263 14.06 12.07 -16.71
N HIS A 264 13.91 11.38 -15.56
CA HIS A 264 14.85 11.45 -14.45
C HIS A 264 14.71 10.22 -13.55
N GLU A 265 15.83 9.78 -12.96
CA GLU A 265 15.89 8.63 -12.06
C GLU A 265 16.85 8.91 -10.90
N GLN A 266 16.51 8.51 -9.68
CA GLN A 266 17.35 8.62 -8.50
C GLN A 266 17.00 7.61 -7.40
N GLU A 267 17.95 7.32 -6.51
CA GLU A 267 17.76 6.34 -5.43
C GLU A 267 16.93 6.88 -4.27
N ASP A 268 17.21 8.12 -3.85
CA ASP A 268 16.54 8.79 -2.75
C ASP A 268 15.21 9.43 -3.21
N MET A 269 14.21 9.48 -2.33
CA MET A 269 12.93 10.12 -2.64
C MET A 269 13.11 11.63 -2.91
N PRO A 270 12.78 12.15 -4.11
CA PRO A 270 12.80 13.58 -4.36
C PRO A 270 11.63 14.27 -3.66
N THR A 271 11.78 15.55 -3.35
CA THR A 271 10.63 16.33 -2.86
C THR A 271 9.66 16.64 -4.00
N LEU A 272 8.35 16.73 -3.73
CA LEU A 272 7.38 17.14 -4.75
C LEU A 272 7.71 18.50 -5.38
N LYS A 273 8.31 19.41 -4.60
CA LYS A 273 8.76 20.72 -5.07
C LYS A 273 9.92 20.59 -6.06
N GLU A 274 10.91 19.77 -5.77
CA GLU A 274 12.04 19.47 -6.66
C GLU A 274 11.55 18.84 -7.97
N VAL A 275 10.66 17.85 -7.90
CA VAL A 275 10.10 17.24 -9.11
C VAL A 275 9.39 18.28 -9.97
N ALA A 276 8.52 19.10 -9.38
CA ALA A 276 7.74 20.08 -10.12
C ALA A 276 8.60 21.22 -10.70
N LEU A 277 9.54 21.76 -9.91
CA LEU A 277 10.25 23.00 -10.25
C LEU A 277 11.61 22.76 -10.91
N ASP A 278 12.27 21.65 -10.63
CA ASP A 278 13.64 21.42 -11.07
C ASP A 278 13.78 20.32 -12.10
N ILE A 279 12.90 19.32 -12.08
CA ILE A 279 12.94 18.19 -13.00
C ILE A 279 11.94 18.41 -14.14
N LEU A 280 10.64 18.42 -13.83
CA LEU A 280 9.58 18.49 -14.84
C LEU A 280 9.57 19.82 -15.60
N SER A 281 9.92 20.93 -14.96
CA SER A 281 9.93 22.24 -15.62
C SER A 281 11.04 22.38 -16.67
N LYS A 282 12.12 21.60 -16.54
CA LYS A 282 13.33 21.69 -17.38
C LYS A 282 13.42 20.57 -18.42
N ALA A 283 12.77 19.44 -18.16
CA ALA A 283 12.70 18.31 -19.09
C ALA A 283 11.88 18.62 -20.35
#